data_AF-X5XA46-F1
#
_entry.id   AF-X5XA46-F1
#
_cell.length_a   1.000
_cell.length_b   1.000
_cell.length_c   1.000
_cell.angle_alpha   90.00
_cell.angle_beta   90.00
_cell.angle_gamma   90.00
#
_symmetry.space_group_name_H-M   'P 1'
#
loop_
_entity.id
_entity.type
_entity.pdbx_description
1 polymer ?
#
loop_
_entity_poly.entity_id
_entity_poly.type
_entity_poly.pdbx_seq_one_letter_code
_entity_poly.pdbx_strand_id
1 'polypeptide(L)'
;MYSAGIDRRDWHISPLYGDLSVLPQTLLLTGSHDLLSPDNLIFAKKARAAGVDIDVVYEEGMFHVWPLIEMPEARRARDSIVAFLEGEPTKRRATARRTARPALAARPAKQRNSRAIPGKV
;
A
#
# COMPACT_ATOMS: atom_id res chain seq x y z
N MET A 1 17.92 1.02 -21.45
CA MET A 1 17.50 1.11 -20.04
C MET A 1 17.36 2.58 -19.67
N TYR A 2 16.30 2.97 -18.95
CA TYR A 2 15.91 4.38 -18.73
C TYR A 2 17.03 5.29 -18.21
N SER A 3 17.86 4.81 -17.28
CA SER A 3 18.90 5.65 -16.67
C SER A 3 20.05 6.04 -17.61
N ALA A 4 20.19 5.40 -18.77
CA ALA A 4 21.17 5.77 -19.81
C ALA A 4 22.62 5.99 -19.29
N GLY A 5 23.03 5.26 -18.24
CA GLY A 5 24.36 5.39 -17.62
C GLY A 5 24.44 6.38 -16.44
N ILE A 6 23.39 7.15 -16.19
CA ILE A 6 23.24 7.97 -14.98
C ILE A 6 23.07 7.05 -13.77
N ASP A 7 23.70 7.42 -12.64
CA ASP A 7 23.52 6.71 -11.37
C ASP A 7 22.03 6.65 -11.03
N ARG A 8 21.56 5.47 -10.62
CA ARG A 8 20.17 5.24 -10.24
C ARG A 8 19.76 6.01 -8.99
N ARG A 9 20.73 6.49 -8.21
CA ARG A 9 20.53 7.36 -7.05
C ARG A 9 20.50 8.85 -7.41
N ASP A 10 20.80 9.20 -8.65
CA ASP A 10 20.63 10.57 -9.12
C ASP A 10 19.15 10.96 -9.00
N TRP A 11 18.87 12.14 -8.49
CA TRP A 11 17.51 12.60 -8.21
C TRP A 11 16.69 12.81 -9.48
N HIS A 12 17.32 13.02 -10.64
CA HIS A 12 16.64 13.05 -11.93
C HIS A 12 16.10 11.65 -12.34
N ILE A 13 16.71 10.58 -11.82
CA ILE A 13 16.28 9.20 -12.05
C ILE A 13 15.36 8.71 -10.94
N SER A 14 15.67 9.05 -9.69
CA SER A 14 14.94 8.62 -8.49
C SER A 14 14.75 9.81 -7.55
N PRO A 15 13.64 10.57 -7.69
CA PRO A 15 13.38 11.79 -6.92
C PRO A 15 13.42 11.63 -5.40
N LEU A 16 13.29 10.40 -4.89
CA LEU A 16 13.44 10.04 -3.48
C LEU A 16 14.77 10.48 -2.85
N TYR A 17 15.80 10.73 -3.68
CA TYR A 17 17.12 11.19 -3.26
C TYR A 17 17.36 12.70 -3.46
N GLY A 18 16.39 13.43 -4.01
CA GLY A 18 16.47 14.89 -4.17
C GLY A 18 16.06 15.66 -2.93
N ASP A 19 16.12 16.99 -3.03
CA ASP A 19 15.54 17.88 -2.02
C ASP A 19 14.02 17.89 -2.14
N LEU A 20 13.34 17.27 -1.18
CA LEU A 20 11.88 17.20 -1.16
C LEU A 20 11.23 18.46 -0.59
N SER A 21 11.98 19.35 0.09
CA SER A 21 11.40 20.56 0.71
C SER A 21 10.84 21.55 -0.31
N VAL A 22 11.27 21.44 -1.56
CA VAL A 22 10.81 22.26 -2.70
C VAL A 22 9.45 21.83 -3.26
N LEU A 23 8.89 20.71 -2.79
CA LEU A 23 7.60 20.24 -3.26
C LEU A 23 6.47 21.16 -2.77
N PRO A 24 5.47 21.44 -3.62
CA PRO A 24 4.25 22.09 -3.17
C PRO A 24 3.46 21.14 -2.26
N GLN A 25 2.32 21.62 -1.76
CA GLN A 25 1.30 20.72 -1.21
C GLN A 25 1.10 19.56 -2.19
N THR A 26 1.11 18.33 -1.68
CA THR A 26 1.16 17.13 -2.53
C THR A 26 0.09 16.13 -2.11
N LEU A 27 -0.62 15.58 -3.08
CA LEU A 27 -1.51 14.43 -2.89
C LEU A 27 -0.87 13.18 -3.49
N LEU A 28 -0.73 12.13 -2.68
CA LEU A 28 -0.18 10.84 -3.09
C LEU A 28 -1.22 9.73 -2.96
N LEU A 29 -1.45 8.97 -4.02
CA LEU A 29 -2.38 7.83 -4.03
C LEU A 29 -1.59 6.53 -4.15
N THR A 30 -1.89 5.55 -3.30
CA THR A 30 -1.23 4.24 -3.33
C THR A 30 -2.17 3.14 -2.81
N GLY A 31 -1.90 1.88 -3.14
CA GLY A 31 -2.76 0.76 -2.77
C GLY A 31 -2.01 -0.44 -2.20
N SER A 32 -2.65 -1.26 -1.35
CA SER A 32 -1.93 -2.36 -0.66
C SER A 32 -1.38 -3.45 -1.59
N HIS A 33 -1.88 -3.56 -2.82
CA HIS A 33 -1.40 -4.50 -3.85
C HIS A 33 -0.58 -3.79 -4.95
N ASP A 34 -0.18 -2.53 -4.75
CA ASP A 34 0.75 -1.83 -5.64
C ASP A 34 2.20 -2.19 -5.28
N LEU A 35 2.97 -2.64 -6.27
CA LEU A 35 4.39 -2.94 -6.13
C LEU A 35 5.20 -1.73 -5.60
N LEU A 36 4.80 -0.51 -5.95
CA LEU A 36 5.48 0.72 -5.58
C LEU A 36 5.02 1.30 -4.24
N SER A 37 4.04 0.68 -3.57
CA SER A 37 3.54 1.18 -2.29
C SER A 37 4.60 1.38 -1.21
N PRO A 38 5.58 0.47 -1.01
CA PRO A 38 6.66 0.69 -0.06
C PRO A 38 7.45 1.98 -0.35
N ASP A 39 7.80 2.22 -1.62
CA ASP A 39 8.56 3.41 -2.03
C ASP A 39 7.71 4.69 -1.87
N ASN A 40 6.43 4.64 -2.23
CA ASN A 40 5.48 5.73 -2.02
C ASN A 40 5.37 6.13 -0.53
N LEU A 41 5.29 5.15 0.37
CA LEU A 41 5.22 5.42 1.81
C LEU A 41 6.53 5.98 2.37
N ILE A 42 7.69 5.52 1.86
CA ILE A 42 9.00 6.09 2.21
C ILE A 42 9.10 7.53 1.70
N PHE A 43 8.66 7.79 0.46
CA PHE A 43 8.62 9.14 -0.12
C PHE A 43 7.76 10.08 0.73
N ALA A 44 6.53 9.68 1.07
CA ALA A 44 5.65 10.48 1.91
C ALA A 44 6.24 10.77 3.29
N LYS A 45 6.89 9.77 3.91
CA LYS A 45 7.57 9.96 5.20
C LYS A 45 8.71 10.98 5.10
N LYS A 46 9.55 10.89 4.04
CA LYS A 46 10.64 11.83 3.82
C LYS A 46 10.14 13.25 3.51
N ALA A 47 9.12 13.39 2.67
CA ALA A 47 8.52 14.68 2.33
C ALA A 47 7.95 15.37 3.57
N ARG A 48 7.21 14.64 4.43
CA ARG A 48 6.74 15.18 5.72
C ARG A 48 7.88 15.62 6.63
N ALA A 49 8.95 14.82 6.71
CA ALA A 49 10.13 15.18 7.50
C ALA A 49 10.86 16.42 6.95
N ALA A 50 10.73 16.71 5.65
CA ALA A 50 11.23 17.92 5.00
C ALA A 50 10.28 19.14 5.12
N GLY A 51 9.16 19.01 5.84
CA GLY A 51 8.20 20.10 6.05
C GLY A 51 7.11 20.23 4.99
N VAL A 52 7.03 19.29 4.03
CA VAL A 52 6.00 19.31 2.98
C VAL A 52 4.66 18.85 3.55
N ASP A 53 3.60 19.60 3.24
CA ASP A 53 2.23 19.13 3.46
C ASP A 53 1.86 18.10 2.38
N ILE A 54 1.93 16.83 2.77
CA ILE A 54 1.62 15.69 1.90
C ILE A 54 0.52 14.81 2.51
N ASP A 55 -0.58 14.72 1.77
CA ASP A 55 -1.68 13.82 2.04
C ASP A 55 -1.51 12.51 1.28
N VAL A 56 -1.82 11.40 1.94
CA VAL A 56 -1.71 10.05 1.36
C VAL A 56 -3.08 9.39 1.40
N VAL A 57 -3.60 9.04 0.22
CA VAL A 57 -4.76 8.15 0.06
C VAL A 57 -4.24 6.73 -0.12
N TYR A 58 -4.36 5.94 0.94
CA TYR A 58 -3.99 4.54 0.93
C TYR A 58 -5.26 3.68 0.89
N GLU A 59 -5.46 2.94 -0.21
CA GLU A 59 -6.65 2.09 -0.39
C GLU A 59 -6.27 0.61 -0.35
N GLU A 60 -6.94 -0.15 0.53
CA GLU A 60 -6.70 -1.58 0.69
C GLU A 60 -7.19 -2.37 -0.54
N GLY A 61 -6.39 -3.34 -0.99
CA GLY A 61 -6.67 -4.21 -2.14
C GLY A 61 -6.38 -3.59 -3.51
N MET A 62 -6.04 -2.31 -3.56
CA MET A 62 -5.81 -1.59 -4.81
C MET A 62 -4.41 -1.86 -5.39
N PHE A 63 -4.37 -1.99 -6.71
CA PHE A 63 -3.17 -2.28 -7.51
C PHE A 63 -2.63 -1.03 -8.19
N HIS A 64 -1.53 -1.17 -8.94
CA HIS A 64 -0.87 -0.05 -9.60
C HIS A 64 -1.80 0.75 -10.54
N VAL A 65 -1.82 2.08 -10.41
CA VAL A 65 -2.63 3.02 -11.23
C VAL A 65 -4.15 2.78 -11.17
N TRP A 66 -4.65 2.19 -10.08
CA TRP A 66 -6.07 1.96 -9.86
C TRP A 66 -6.99 3.19 -10.04
N PRO A 67 -6.61 4.46 -9.76
CA PRO A 67 -7.52 5.60 -9.91
C PRO A 67 -7.98 5.87 -11.35
N LEU A 68 -7.31 5.30 -12.36
CA LEU A 68 -7.69 5.45 -13.77
C LEU A 68 -8.73 4.42 -14.24
N ILE A 69 -9.05 3.44 -13.41
CA ILE A 69 -9.94 2.34 -13.77
C ILE A 69 -11.39 2.68 -13.38
N GLU A 70 -12.36 2.14 -14.10
CA GLU A 70 -13.78 2.31 -13.79
C GLU A 70 -14.20 1.40 -12.64
N MET A 71 -14.09 1.92 -11.41
CA MET A 71 -14.57 1.25 -10.20
C MET A 71 -14.97 2.27 -9.12
N PRO A 72 -15.80 1.88 -8.13
CA PRO A 72 -16.21 2.76 -7.06
C PRO A 72 -15.05 3.38 -6.27
N GLU A 73 -14.02 2.58 -6.00
CA GLU A 73 -12.78 3.00 -5.34
C GLU A 73 -12.17 4.16 -6.13
N ALA A 74 -11.88 3.91 -7.41
CA ALA A 74 -11.23 4.85 -8.30
C ALA A 74 -12.01 6.15 -8.46
N ARG A 75 -13.36 6.09 -8.43
CA ARG A 75 -14.20 7.30 -8.38
C ARG A 75 -13.89 8.14 -7.13
N ARG A 76 -13.85 7.53 -5.95
CA ARG A 76 -13.50 8.24 -4.70
C ARG A 76 -12.09 8.84 -4.73
N ALA A 77 -11.13 8.14 -5.35
CA ALA A 77 -9.79 8.69 -5.56
C ALA A 77 -9.80 9.92 -6.46
N ARG A 78 -10.53 9.88 -7.58
CA ARG A 78 -10.67 11.03 -8.48
C ARG A 78 -11.39 12.19 -7.81
N ASP A 79 -12.41 11.93 -7.00
CA ASP A 79 -13.08 12.96 -6.19
C ASP A 79 -12.08 13.63 -5.21
N SER A 80 -11.14 12.85 -4.65
CA SER A 80 -10.08 13.38 -3.78
C SER A 80 -9.07 14.24 -4.56
N ILE A 81 -8.76 13.87 -5.81
CA ILE A 81 -7.91 14.67 -6.71
C ILE A 81 -8.58 16.01 -7.03
N VAL A 82 -9.87 16.01 -7.37
CA VAL A 82 -10.63 17.24 -7.66
C VAL A 82 -10.65 18.16 -6.44
N ALA A 83 -11.02 17.64 -5.27
CA ALA A 83 -11.03 18.42 -4.02
C ALA A 83 -9.66 19.05 -3.71
N PHE A 84 -8.58 18.28 -3.89
CA PHE A 84 -7.22 18.78 -3.70
C PHE A 84 -6.86 19.93 -4.65
N LEU A 85 -7.25 19.84 -5.93
CA LEU A 85 -7.02 20.90 -6.91
C LEU A 85 -7.87 22.16 -6.66
N GLU A 86 -9.05 21.99 -6.08
CA GLU A 86 -9.94 23.10 -5.69
C GLU A 86 -9.52 23.77 -4.37
N GLY A 87 -8.48 23.25 -3.70
CA GLY A 87 -8.01 23.75 -2.40
C GLY A 87 -8.89 23.34 -1.23
N GLU A 88 -9.76 22.35 -1.42
CA GLU A 88 -10.56 21.79 -0.35
C GLU A 88 -9.75 20.78 0.48
N PRO A 89 -10.05 20.64 1.78
CA PRO A 89 -9.39 19.63 2.61
C PRO A 89 -9.61 18.22 2.05
N THR A 90 -8.54 17.54 1.63
CA THR A 90 -8.61 16.13 1.24
C THR A 90 -9.14 15.31 2.42
N LYS A 91 -10.15 14.47 2.21
CA LYS A 91 -10.68 13.59 3.26
C LYS A 91 -9.62 12.57 3.65
N ARG A 92 -8.84 12.84 4.71
CA ARG A 92 -7.91 11.86 5.31
C ARG A 92 -8.67 10.61 5.71
N ARG A 93 -8.49 9.54 4.94
CA ARG A 93 -8.98 8.20 5.31
C ARG A 93 -7.80 7.28 5.52
N ALA A 94 -7.44 7.11 6.79
CA ALA A 94 -6.67 5.96 7.23
C ALA A 94 -7.65 4.78 7.39
N THR A 95 -7.98 4.07 6.31
CA THR A 95 -8.79 2.84 6.43
C THR A 95 -7.88 1.65 6.74
N ALA A 96 -7.17 1.69 7.88
CA ALA A 96 -6.56 0.52 8.46
C ALA A 96 -7.63 -0.37 9.11
N ARG A 97 -8.52 -0.96 8.31
CA ARG A 97 -9.29 -2.12 8.78
C ARG A 97 -8.39 -3.33 8.67
N ARG A 98 -7.61 -3.56 9.73
CA ARG A 98 -6.90 -4.82 9.96
C ARG A 98 -7.94 -5.92 10.17
N THR A 99 -8.46 -6.50 9.08
CA THR A 99 -9.16 -7.78 9.18
C THR A 99 -8.10 -8.82 9.49
N ALA A 100 -7.99 -9.18 10.77
CA ALA A 100 -7.21 -10.34 11.17
C ALA A 100 -7.71 -11.54 10.36
N ARG A 101 -6.83 -12.17 9.57
CA ARG A 101 -7.11 -13.51 9.03
C ARG A 101 -7.44 -14.41 10.23
N PRO A 102 -8.53 -15.18 10.23
CA PRO A 102 -8.69 -16.24 11.20
C PRO A 102 -7.51 -17.20 10.99
N ALA A 103 -6.83 -17.53 12.09
CA ALA A 103 -5.81 -18.56 12.07
C ALA A 103 -6.39 -19.82 11.42
N LEU A 104 -5.71 -20.32 10.39
CA LEU A 104 -6.04 -21.59 9.76
C LEU A 104 -5.99 -22.67 10.84
N ALA A 105 -7.15 -23.15 11.27
CA ALA A 105 -7.26 -24.22 12.25
C ALA A 105 -6.47 -25.43 11.76
N ALA A 106 -5.49 -25.87 12.55
CA ALA A 106 -4.74 -27.08 12.32
C ALA A 106 -5.73 -28.27 12.21
N ARG A 107 -5.63 -29.03 11.13
CA ARG A 107 -6.41 -30.26 10.94
C ARG A 107 -5.99 -31.29 12.00
N PRO A 108 -6.91 -31.92 12.74
CA PRO A 108 -6.54 -32.94 13.71
C PRO A 108 -6.07 -34.21 12.97
N ALA A 109 -4.96 -34.78 13.47
CA ALA A 109 -4.41 -36.04 12.99
C ALA A 109 -5.41 -37.19 13.23
N LYS A 110 -5.69 -37.99 12.20
CA LYS A 110 -6.50 -39.21 12.32
C LYS A 110 -5.75 -40.22 13.20
N GLN A 111 -6.29 -40.47 14.39
CA GLN A 111 -5.84 -41.54 15.28
C GLN A 111 -6.15 -42.89 14.63
N ARG A 112 -5.10 -43.63 14.24
CA ARG A 112 -5.23 -45.01 13.75
C ARG A 112 -5.56 -45.90 14.96
N ASN A 113 -6.81 -46.35 15.05
CA ASN A 113 -7.20 -47.40 16.00
C ASN A 113 -6.59 -48.73 15.57
N SER A 114 -5.55 -49.17 16.26
CA SER A 114 -5.12 -50.57 16.28
C SER A 114 -6.10 -51.37 17.15
N ARG A 115 -6.97 -52.15 16.50
CA ARG A 115 -7.81 -53.16 17.17
C ARG A 115 -6.92 -54.18 17.87
N ALA A 116 -7.07 -54.27 19.19
CA ALA A 116 -6.58 -55.38 19.99
C ALA A 116 -7.34 -56.66 19.61
N ILE A 117 -6.61 -57.76 19.41
CA ILE A 117 -7.14 -59.12 19.26
C ILE A 117 -7.17 -59.74 20.67
N PRO A 118 -8.29 -60.36 21.12
CA PRO A 118 -8.36 -60.98 22.44
C PRO A 118 -7.64 -62.35 22.42
N GLY A 119 -6.90 -62.64 23.49
CA GLY A 119 -5.95 -63.76 23.57
C GLY A 119 -6.53 -65.16 23.81
N LYS A 120 -5.62 -66.12 24.03
CA LYS A 120 -5.84 -67.39 24.73
C LYS A 120 -4.49 -68.00 25.12
N VAL A 121 -4.40 -68.27 26.43
CA VAL A 121 -3.75 -69.37 27.18
C VAL A 121 -2.71 -70.21 26.45
#